data_AF-A0A409YLE2-F1
#
_entry.id   AF-A0A409YLE2-F1
#
_cell.length_a   1.000
_cell.length_b   1.000
_cell.length_c   1.000
_cell.angle_alpha   90.00
_cell.angle_beta   90.00
_cell.angle_gamma   90.00
#
_symmetry.space_group_name_H-M   'P 1'
#
loop_
_entity.id
_entity.type
_entity.pdbx_description
1 polymer ?
#
loop_
_entity_poly.entity_id
_entity_poly.type
_entity_poly.pdbx_seq_one_letter_code
_entity_poly.pdbx_strand_id
1 'polypeptide(L)'
;MTQGGHDFQKELVGTYDGLGYYMSRADPCIHSRGMNGVFDLNGTYTDDVLGASTNDETAEAAADELGKCFDIKKSKPSYIVGIGVNYDKENGVLELSQRTFFLNSLK
;
A
#
# COMPACT_ATOMS: atom_id res chain seq x y z
N MET A 1 25.97 -12.50 -3.44
CA MET A 1 25.23 -11.26 -3.17
C MET A 1 23.80 -11.66 -2.87
N THR A 2 23.38 -11.55 -1.63
CA THR A 2 22.02 -11.86 -1.18
C THR A 2 21.07 -10.83 -1.79
N GLN A 3 20.11 -11.29 -2.59
CA GLN A 3 19.15 -10.45 -3.30
C GLN A 3 17.91 -10.23 -2.41
N GLY A 4 18.11 -9.83 -1.15
CA GLY A 4 17.06 -9.87 -0.12
C GLY A 4 15.76 -9.17 -0.53
N GLY A 5 15.84 -8.04 -1.24
CA GLY A 5 14.65 -7.35 -1.75
C GLY A 5 13.90 -8.11 -2.86
N HIS A 6 14.62 -8.86 -3.71
CA HIS A 6 13.99 -9.70 -4.73
C HIS A 6 13.38 -10.97 -4.14
N ASP A 7 14.05 -11.56 -3.15
CA ASP A 7 13.51 -12.73 -2.44
C ASP A 7 12.26 -12.33 -1.65
N PHE A 8 12.30 -11.17 -0.97
CA PHE A 8 11.13 -10.56 -0.34
C PHE A 8 9.99 -10.32 -1.33
N GLN A 9 10.27 -9.72 -2.49
CA GLN A 9 9.25 -9.50 -3.52
C GLN A 9 8.59 -10.81 -3.98
N LYS A 10 9.38 -11.87 -4.18
CA LYS A 10 8.83 -13.18 -4.55
C LYS A 10 7.93 -13.77 -3.47
N GLU A 11 8.35 -13.67 -2.22
CA GLU A 11 7.56 -14.13 -1.07
C GLU A 11 6.26 -13.33 -0.96
N LEU A 12 6.34 -12.00 -1.07
CA LEU A 12 5.19 -11.12 -1.02
C LEU A 12 4.17 -11.39 -2.13
N VAL A 13 4.62 -11.55 -3.38
CA VAL A 13 3.74 -11.91 -4.50
C VAL A 13 3.08 -13.27 -4.26
N GLY A 14 3.83 -14.26 -3.79
CA GLY A 14 3.28 -15.57 -3.43
C GLY A 14 2.22 -15.49 -2.33
N THR A 15 2.42 -14.63 -1.33
CA THR A 15 1.43 -14.36 -0.29
C THR A 15 0.17 -13.70 -0.85
N TYR A 16 0.31 -12.68 -1.70
CA TYR A 16 -0.83 -12.06 -2.38
C TYR A 16 -1.63 -13.07 -3.20
N ASP A 17 -0.96 -13.90 -3.99
CA ASP A 17 -1.60 -14.96 -4.78
C ASP A 17 -2.37 -15.95 -3.88
N GLY A 18 -1.74 -16.38 -2.78
CA GLY A 18 -2.37 -17.27 -1.78
C GLY A 18 -3.58 -16.66 -1.07
N LEU A 19 -3.58 -15.33 -0.90
CA LEU A 19 -4.71 -14.55 -0.35
C LEU A 19 -5.77 -14.20 -1.41
N GLY A 20 -5.57 -14.62 -2.66
CA GLY A 20 -6.53 -14.42 -3.76
C GLY A 20 -6.48 -13.02 -4.38
N TYR A 21 -5.37 -12.30 -4.23
CA TYR A 21 -5.14 -11.06 -4.96
C TYR A 21 -4.67 -11.36 -6.39
N TYR A 22 -5.02 -10.45 -7.29
CA TYR A 22 -4.53 -10.40 -8.64
C TYR A 22 -3.45 -9.32 -8.77
N MET A 23 -2.26 -9.71 -9.21
CA MET A 23 -1.18 -8.79 -9.55
C MET A 23 -1.47 -8.07 -10.88
N SER A 24 -1.33 -6.75 -10.89
CA SER A 24 -1.51 -5.93 -12.09
C SER A 24 -0.45 -6.24 -13.15
N ARG A 25 -0.88 -6.30 -14.41
CA ARG A 25 0.00 -6.46 -15.56
C ARG A 25 0.73 -5.17 -15.95
N ALA A 26 0.18 -4.02 -15.56
CA ALA A 26 0.77 -2.72 -15.87
C ALA A 26 1.84 -2.33 -14.84
N ASP A 27 1.64 -2.74 -13.58
CA ASP A 27 2.56 -2.46 -12.48
C ASP A 27 2.56 -3.65 -11.49
N PRO A 28 3.60 -4.50 -11.48
CA PRO A 28 3.72 -5.64 -10.58
C PRO A 28 3.76 -5.29 -9.09
N CYS A 29 3.90 -4.02 -8.73
CA CYS A 29 3.80 -3.57 -7.34
C CYS A 29 2.34 -3.47 -6.87
N ILE A 30 1.37 -3.51 -7.79
CA ILE A 30 -0.05 -3.34 -7.49
C ILE A 30 -0.76 -4.69 -7.47
N HIS A 31 -1.42 -4.99 -6.35
CA HIS A 31 -2.21 -6.19 -6.11
C HIS A 31 -3.64 -5.79 -5.77
N SER A 32 -4.63 -6.47 -6.34
CA SER A 32 -6.03 -6.12 -6.14
C SER A 32 -6.90 -7.34 -5.89
N ARG A 33 -7.94 -7.19 -5.07
CA ARG A 33 -8.91 -8.26 -4.81
C ARG A 33 -10.31 -7.65 -4.75
N GLY A 34 -11.22 -8.22 -5.51
CA GLY A 34 -12.61 -7.76 -5.58
C GLY A 34 -13.58 -8.93 -5.40
N MET A 35 -14.54 -8.79 -4.48
CA MET A 35 -15.61 -9.75 -4.28
C MET A 35 -16.91 -9.03 -3.90
N ASN A 36 -18.01 -9.35 -4.57
CA ASN A 36 -19.35 -8.81 -4.28
C ASN A 36 -19.43 -7.28 -4.20
N GLY A 37 -18.68 -6.57 -5.05
CA GLY A 37 -18.65 -5.10 -5.07
C GLY A 37 -17.78 -4.44 -4.00
N VAL A 38 -17.13 -5.24 -3.14
CA VAL A 38 -16.07 -4.79 -2.23
C VAL A 38 -14.73 -4.98 -2.93
N PHE A 39 -13.90 -3.95 -2.89
CA PHE A 39 -12.60 -3.91 -3.54
C PHE A 39 -11.51 -3.51 -2.55
N ASP A 40 -10.36 -4.16 -2.69
CA ASP A 40 -9.12 -3.85 -2.00
C ASP A 40 -7.97 -3.76 -3.00
N LEU A 41 -7.12 -2.77 -2.83
CA LEU A 41 -5.97 -2.47 -3.67
C LEU A 41 -4.76 -2.21 -2.77
N ASN A 42 -3.67 -2.94 -2.98
CA ASN A 42 -2.42 -2.74 -2.29
C ASN A 42 -1.31 -2.42 -3.28
N GLY A 43 -0.58 -1.32 -3.03
CA GLY A 43 0.67 -1.01 -3.70
C GLY A 43 1.84 -1.22 -2.76
N THR A 44 2.86 -1.96 -3.20
CA THR A 44 4.07 -2.17 -2.41
C THR A 44 5.28 -1.47 -3.04
N TYR A 45 5.94 -0.63 -2.27
CA TYR A 45 7.16 0.05 -2.68
C TYR A 45 8.22 -0.17 -1.61
N THR A 46 9.26 -0.91 -1.97
CA THR A 46 10.26 -1.44 -1.04
C THR A 46 9.63 -2.26 0.08
N ASP A 47 9.54 -1.70 1.26
CA ASP A 47 9.05 -2.26 2.51
C ASP A 47 7.71 -1.63 2.94
N ASP A 48 7.29 -0.55 2.27
CA ASP A 48 6.01 0.10 2.52
C ASP A 48 4.88 -0.54 1.70
N VAL A 49 3.77 -0.86 2.37
CA VAL A 49 2.53 -1.28 1.72
C VAL A 49 1.47 -0.21 1.95
N LEU A 50 0.91 0.31 0.85
CA LEU A 50 -0.22 1.23 0.88
C LEU A 50 -1.48 0.53 0.37
N GLY A 51 -2.46 0.41 1.25
CA GLY A 51 -3.78 -0.13 0.93
C GLY A 51 -4.83 0.95 0.65
N ALA A 52 -5.75 0.67 -0.25
CA ALA A 52 -6.98 1.42 -0.47
C ALA A 52 -8.14 0.46 -0.69
N SER A 53 -9.21 0.64 0.09
CA SER A 53 -10.35 -0.28 0.10
C SER A 53 -11.67 0.48 0.03
N THR A 54 -12.74 -0.21 -0.37
CA THR A 54 -14.08 0.37 -0.47
C THR A 54 -14.59 0.95 0.86
N ASN A 55 -14.21 0.36 1.98
CA ASN A 55 -14.59 0.81 3.32
C ASN A 55 -13.52 0.43 4.36
N ASP A 56 -13.61 1.05 5.54
CA ASP A 56 -12.63 0.87 6.61
C ASP A 56 -12.59 -0.57 7.15
N GLU A 57 -13.72 -1.30 7.14
CA GLU A 57 -13.78 -2.72 7.56
C GLU A 57 -12.97 -3.62 6.62
N THR A 58 -13.06 -3.37 5.32
CA THR A 58 -12.31 -4.10 4.29
C THR A 58 -10.81 -3.79 4.42
N ALA A 59 -10.47 -2.52 4.65
CA ALA A 59 -9.09 -2.10 4.86
C ALA A 59 -8.47 -2.77 6.09
N GLU A 60 -9.20 -2.81 7.20
CA GLU A 60 -8.73 -3.44 8.43
C GLU A 60 -8.54 -4.95 8.24
N ALA A 61 -9.49 -5.62 7.58
CA ALA A 61 -9.42 -7.04 7.28
C ALA A 61 -8.24 -7.39 6.34
N ALA A 62 -8.02 -6.59 5.28
CA ALA A 62 -6.89 -6.77 4.37
C ALA A 62 -5.55 -6.59 5.12
N ALA A 63 -5.44 -5.58 5.97
CA ALA A 63 -4.28 -5.38 6.81
C ALA A 63 -4.08 -6.53 7.82
N ASP A 64 -5.14 -7.04 8.46
CA ASP A 64 -5.06 -8.19 9.36
C ASP A 64 -4.61 -9.47 8.65
N GLU A 65 -5.05 -9.71 7.43
CA GLU A 65 -4.63 -10.86 6.63
C GLU A 65 -3.14 -10.78 6.29
N LEU A 66 -2.67 -9.63 5.80
CA LEU A 66 -1.24 -9.41 5.55
C LEU A 66 -0.42 -9.51 6.84
N GLY A 67 -0.95 -9.02 7.96
CA GLY A 67 -0.30 -9.07 9.28
C GLY A 67 -0.20 -10.47 9.89
N LYS A 68 -0.90 -11.47 9.36
CA LYS A 68 -0.70 -12.88 9.71
C LYS A 68 0.50 -13.49 8.98
N CYS A 69 0.91 -12.90 7.86
CA CYS A 69 2.00 -13.37 7.02
C CYS A 69 3.31 -12.59 7.29
N PHE A 70 3.19 -11.31 7.61
CA PHE A 70 4.32 -10.40 7.82
C PHE A 70 4.16 -9.62 9.12
N ASP A 71 5.28 -9.24 9.74
CA ASP A 71 5.27 -8.30 10.85
C ASP A 71 5.03 -6.89 10.32
N ILE A 72 3.78 -6.42 10.40
CA ILE A 72 3.37 -5.13 9.88
C ILE A 72 3.01 -4.15 11.00
N LYS A 73 3.35 -2.88 10.79
CA LYS A 73 2.85 -1.78 11.61
C LYS A 73 1.75 -1.04 10.84
N LYS A 74 0.50 -1.22 11.26
CA LYS A 74 -0.63 -0.47 10.69
C LYS A 74 -0.50 1.02 11.03
N SER A 75 -0.69 1.87 10.03
CA SER A 75 -0.77 3.32 10.24
C SER A 75 -1.61 3.96 9.14
N LYS A 76 -2.25 5.09 9.45
CA LYS A 76 -2.79 5.99 8.42
C LYS A 76 -1.65 6.90 7.98
N PRO A 77 -1.10 6.75 6.77
CA PRO A 77 0.07 7.50 6.39
C PRO A 77 -0.29 8.96 6.14
N SER A 78 0.40 9.87 6.82
CA SER A 78 0.45 11.28 6.40
C SER A 78 1.52 11.51 5.33
N TYR A 79 2.39 10.52 5.11
CA TYR A 79 3.43 10.52 4.09
C TYR A 79 3.53 9.14 3.44
N ILE A 80 3.62 9.11 2.11
CA ILE A 80 3.79 7.90 1.30
C ILE A 80 5.01 8.14 0.41
N VAL A 81 6.08 7.36 0.60
CA VAL A 81 7.36 7.50 -0.13
C VAL A 81 7.87 8.96 -0.15
N GLY A 82 7.75 9.64 1.01
CA GLY A 82 8.16 11.04 1.18
C GLY A 82 7.22 12.11 0.61
N ILE A 83 6.09 11.71 0.00
CA ILE A 83 5.03 12.61 -0.44
C ILE A 83 4.03 12.76 0.70
N GLY A 84 3.82 13.99 1.18
CA GLY A 84 2.77 14.29 2.14
C GLY A 84 1.40 14.10 1.50
N VAL A 85 0.53 13.36 2.15
CA VAL A 85 -0.81 13.04 1.65
C VAL A 85 -1.85 13.49 2.66
N ASN A 86 -2.79 14.32 2.21
CA ASN A 86 -3.94 14.76 2.97
C ASN A 86 -5.20 14.48 2.17
N TYR A 87 -6.15 13.74 2.76
CA TYR A 87 -7.41 13.41 2.12
C TYR A 87 -8.57 14.08 2.84
N ASP A 88 -9.13 15.09 2.21
CA ASP A 88 -10.39 15.69 2.61
C ASP A 88 -11.54 14.86 2.06
N LYS A 89 -12.05 13.95 2.90
CA LYS A 89 -13.18 13.07 2.58
C LYS A 89 -14.48 13.84 2.32
N GLU A 90 -14.68 14.99 2.95
CA GLU A 90 -15.91 15.76 2.84
C GLU A 90 -16.04 16.40 1.46
N ASN A 91 -14.92 16.96 0.96
CA ASN A 91 -14.87 17.59 -0.35
C ASN A 91 -14.37 16.67 -1.47
N GLY A 92 -13.94 15.44 -1.14
CA GLY A 92 -13.40 14.48 -2.10
C GLY A 92 -12.05 14.92 -2.69
N VAL A 93 -11.25 15.66 -1.93
CA VAL A 93 -9.99 16.26 -2.39
C VAL A 93 -8.81 15.49 -1.82
N LEU A 94 -7.93 15.01 -2.70
CA LEU A 94 -6.63 14.44 -2.34
C LEU A 94 -5.53 15.47 -2.62
N GLU A 95 -4.89 15.96 -1.57
CA GLU A 95 -3.70 16.81 -1.67
C GLU A 95 -2.43 15.97 -1.55
N LEU A 96 -1.51 16.17 -2.51
CA LEU A 96 -0.18 15.59 -2.52
C LEU A 96 0.86 16.72 -2.45
N SER A 97 1.77 16.64 -1.47
CA SER A 97 2.70 17.74 -1.19
C SER A 97 4.11 17.23 -0.87
N GLN A 98 5.11 17.73 -1.62
CA GLN A 98 6.52 17.57 -1.29
C GLN A 98 7.10 18.82 -0.61
N ARG A 99 6.24 19.70 -0.06
CA ARG A 99 6.66 20.97 0.55
C ARG A 99 7.76 20.78 1.60
N THR A 100 7.61 19.79 2.48
CA THR A 100 8.61 19.48 3.52
C THR A 100 9.97 19.13 2.93
N PHE A 101 9.99 18.33 1.86
CA PHE A 101 11.23 17.98 1.16
C PHE A 101 11.92 19.23 0.60
N PHE A 102 11.19 20.10 -0.10
CA PHE A 102 11.75 21.32 -0.69
C PHE A 102 12.29 22.29 0.37
N LEU A 103 11.53 22.53 1.44
CA LEU A 103 11.95 23.42 2.52
C LEU A 103 13.22 22.92 3.24
N ASN A 104 13.44 21.61 3.27
CA ASN A 104 14.59 21.02 3.93
C ASN A 104 15.80 20.85 3.01
N SER A 105 15.58 20.67 1.70
CA SER A 105 16.65 20.36 0.73
C SER A 105 17.18 21.56 -0.03
N LEU A 106 16.39 22.64 -0.18
CA LEU A 106 16.78 23.85 -0.92
C LEU A 106 17.32 24.95 0.01
N LYS A 107 18.04 24.56 1.07
CA LYS A 107 18.77 25.50 1.93
C LYS A 107 20.13 25.84 1.35
#